data_AF-A0A519Y5S8-F1
#
_entry.id   AF-A0A519Y5S8-F1
#
_cell.length_a   1.000
_cell.length_b   1.000
_cell.length_c   1.000
_cell.angle_alpha   90.00
_cell.angle_beta   90.00
_cell.angle_gamma   90.00
#
_symmetry.space_group_name_H-M   'P 1'
#
loop_
_entity.id
_entity.type
_entity.pdbx_description
1 polymer ?
#
loop_
_entity_poly.entity_id
_entity_poly.type
_entity_poly.pdbx_seq_one_letter_code
_entity_poly.pdbx_strand_id
1 'polypeptide(L)' 'DDLNNDDMSPLFLAVWEATEEALLNSLFMAQDLTGRGGRTVKALPINKTLEILKKYNALNQNKLPMAIEK' A
#
# COMPACT_ATOMS: atom_id res chain seq x y z
N ASP A 1 25.57 18.23 11.60
CA ASP A 1 25.74 17.13 10.64
C ASP A 1 24.52 17.09 9.75
N ASP A 2 24.67 17.68 8.56
CA ASP A 2 23.62 17.70 7.55
C ASP A 2 23.69 16.40 6.73
N LEU A 3 22.52 15.88 6.35
CA LEU A 3 22.41 14.73 5.46
C LEU A 3 22.86 15.14 4.05
N ASN A 4 23.87 14.47 3.52
CA ASN A 4 24.27 14.69 2.14
C ASN A 4 23.16 14.23 1.20
N ASN A 5 22.97 14.98 0.12
CA ASN A 5 21.91 14.73 -0.86
C ASN A 5 21.99 13.30 -1.46
N ASP A 6 23.19 12.74 -1.56
CA ASP A 6 23.43 11.40 -2.08
C ASP A 6 22.94 10.29 -1.14
N ASP A 7 22.81 10.58 0.16
CA ASP A 7 22.33 9.66 1.20
C ASP A 7 20.79 9.75 1.41
N MET A 8 20.08 10.56 0.62
CA MET A 8 18.61 10.71 0.74
C MET A 8 17.82 9.61 0.02
N SER A 9 18.41 8.92 -0.96
CA SER A 9 17.73 7.86 -1.73
C SER A 9 17.07 6.77 -0.86
N PRO A 10 17.73 6.25 0.21
CA PRO A 10 17.12 5.30 1.14
C PRO A 10 15.90 5.86 1.89
N LEU A 11 15.87 7.16 2.20
CA LEU A 11 14.74 7.80 2.88
C LEU A 11 13.52 7.89 1.96
N PHE A 12 13.72 8.23 0.68
CA PHE A 12 12.63 8.24 -0.30
C PHE A 12 12.04 6.84 -0.51
N LEU A 13 12.91 5.81 -0.55
CA LEU A 13 12.48 4.42 -0.63
C LEU A 13 11.67 4.01 0.62
N ALA A 14 12.16 4.34 1.81
CA ALA A 14 11.48 4.01 3.06
C ALA A 14 10.10 4.67 3.15
N VAL A 15 9.97 5.94 2.73
CA VAL A 15 8.67 6.65 2.72
C VAL A 15 7.71 6.01 1.71
N TRP A 16 8.21 5.59 0.54
CA TRP A 16 7.41 4.87 -0.46
C TRP A 16 6.83 3.59 0.14
N GLU A 17 7.69 2.71 0.67
CA GLU A 17 7.28 1.42 1.24
C GLU A 17 6.31 1.61 2.40
N ALA A 18 6.61 2.54 3.32
CA ALA A 18 5.73 2.82 4.45
C ALA A 18 4.36 3.34 4.01
N THR A 19 4.30 4.14 2.94
CA THR A 19 3.03 4.67 2.42
C THR A 19 2.23 3.57 1.72
N GLU A 20 2.90 2.71 0.96
CA GLU A 20 2.29 1.54 0.32
C GLU A 20 1.67 0.61 1.37
N GLU A 21 2.45 0.23 2.39
CA GLU A 21 1.98 -0.62 3.49
C GLU A 21 0.85 0.04 4.29
N ALA A 22 0.93 1.34 4.57
CA ALA A 22 -0.13 2.06 5.28
C ALA A 22 -1.45 2.06 4.49
N LEU A 23 -1.40 2.23 3.17
CA LEU A 23 -2.57 2.16 2.31
C LEU A 23 -3.15 0.74 2.26
N LEU A 24 -2.31 -0.28 2.10
CA LEU A 24 -2.72 -1.68 2.10
C LEU A 24 -3.39 -2.05 3.42
N ASN A 25 -2.79 -1.70 4.56
CA ASN A 25 -3.37 -1.94 5.87
C ASN A 25 -4.73 -1.24 6.04
N SER A 26 -4.83 0.01 5.59
CA SER A 26 -6.09 0.77 5.67
C SER A 26 -7.24 0.11 4.91
N LEU A 27 -6.98 -0.54 3.78
CA LEU A 27 -8.00 -1.18 2.95
C LEU A 27 -8.29 -2.63 3.36
N PHE A 28 -7.25 -3.40 3.69
CA PHE A 28 -7.37 -4.84 3.96
C PHE A 28 -7.70 -5.16 5.42
N MET A 29 -7.43 -4.24 6.37
CA MET A 29 -7.85 -4.38 7.77
C MET A 29 -9.14 -3.63 8.08
N ALA A 30 -9.70 -2.88 7.11
CA ALA A 30 -10.95 -2.16 7.29
C ALA A 30 -12.08 -3.10 7.73
N GLN A 31 -12.94 -2.59 8.62
CA GLN A 31 -14.14 -3.26 9.06
C GLN A 31 -15.36 -2.46 8.61
N ASP A 32 -16.51 -3.12 8.53
CA ASP A 32 -17.78 -2.46 8.25
C ASP A 32 -18.04 -1.37 9.30
N LEU A 33 -18.34 -0.15 8.83
CA LEU A 33 -18.55 1.01 9.70
C LEU A 33 -19.89 1.66 9.39
N THR A 34 -20.70 1.87 10.44
CA THR A 34 -21.87 2.75 10.35
C THR A 34 -21.52 4.10 10.94
N GLY A 35 -21.47 5.12 10.08
CA GLY A 35 -21.14 6.49 10.45
C GLY A 35 -22.36 7.31 10.88
N ARG A 36 -22.10 8.61 11.10
CA ARG A 36 -23.14 9.58 11.46
C ARG A 36 -24.22 9.66 10.37
N GLY A 37 -25.49 9.70 10.80
CA GLY A 37 -26.64 9.74 9.89
C GLY A 37 -27.02 8.37 9.30
N GLY A 38 -26.57 7.27 9.92
CA GLY A 38 -26.98 5.90 9.57
C GLY A 38 -26.35 5.35 8.29
N ARG A 39 -25.39 6.05 7.69
CA ARG A 39 -24.70 5.59 6.48
C ARG A 39 -23.73 4.48 6.85
N THR A 40 -23.88 3.31 6.21
CA THR A 40 -22.98 2.17 6.39
C THR A 40 -22.00 2.09 5.23
N VAL A 41 -20.72 1.96 5.53
CA VAL A 41 -19.65 1.68 4.58
C VAL A 41 -19.16 0.26 4.83
N LYS A 42 -19.09 -0.54 3.77
CA LYS A 42 -18.61 -1.92 3.84
C LYS A 42 -17.10 -1.98 3.63
N ALA A 43 -16.45 -2.87 4.38
CA ALA A 43 -15.06 -3.22 4.16
C ALA A 43 -14.86 -3.83 2.77
N LEU A 44 -13.60 -3.82 2.32
CA LEU A 44 -13.23 -4.45 1.07
C LEU A 44 -13.51 -5.97 1.14
N PRO A 45 -14.22 -6.58 0.16
CA PRO A 45 -14.49 -8.01 0.17
C PRO A 45 -13.24 -8.81 -0.21
N ILE A 46 -12.39 -9.11 0.78
CA ILE A 46 -11.03 -9.68 0.62
C ILE A 46 -10.98 -10.88 -0.34
N ASN A 47 -11.85 -11.89 -0.15
CA ASN A 47 -11.86 -13.09 -0.99
C ASN A 47 -12.09 -12.76 -2.48
N LYS A 48 -13.09 -11.92 -2.75
CA LYS A 48 -13.42 -11.50 -4.12
C LYS A 48 -12.32 -10.62 -4.72
N THR A 49 -11.70 -9.77 -3.91
CA THR A 49 -10.55 -8.97 -4.35
C THR A 49 -9.40 -9.86 -4.77
N LEU A 50 -9.07 -10.89 -3.97
CA LEU A 50 -8.00 -11.84 -4.29
C LEU A 50 -8.32 -12.64 -5.56
N GLU A 51 -9.56 -13.04 -5.79
CA GLU A 51 -9.98 -13.69 -7.05
C GLU A 51 -9.75 -12.79 -8.27
N ILE A 52 -10.11 -11.50 -8.16
CA ILE A 52 -9.87 -10.52 -9.22
C ILE A 52 -8.37 -10.35 -9.46
N LEU A 53 -7.57 -10.15 -8.41
CA LEU A 53 -6.12 -9.99 -8.54
C LEU A 53 -5.46 -11.22 -9.18
N LYS A 54 -5.92 -12.44 -8.83
CA LYS A 54 -5.48 -13.69 -9.48
C LYS A 54 -5.83 -13.71 -10.97
N LYS A 55 -7.08 -13.37 -11.32
CA LYS A 55 -7.57 -13.36 -12.70
C LYS A 55 -6.72 -12.46 -13.61
N TYR A 56 -6.23 -11.34 -13.08
CA TYR A 56 -5.40 -10.39 -13.81
C TYR A 56 -3.89 -10.56 -13.56
N ASN A 57 -3.46 -11.64 -12.91
CA ASN A 57 -2.06 -11.93 -12.59
C ASN A 57 -1.34 -10.79 -11.83
N ALA A 58 -2.06 -10.11 -10.94
CA ALA A 58 -1.62 -8.90 -10.24
C ALA A 58 -1.12 -9.17 -8.81
N LEU A 59 -1.01 -10.42 -8.38
CA LEU A 59 -0.56 -10.79 -7.04
C LEU A 59 0.97 -10.75 -6.85
N ASN A 60 1.74 -10.80 -7.94
CA ASN A 60 3.20 -10.81 -7.90
C ASN A 60 3.73 -9.45 -8.35
N GLN A 61 3.54 -8.43 -7.51
CA GLN A 61 4.14 -7.11 -7.72
C GLN A 61 5.38 -6.98 -6.85
N ASN A 62 6.53 -7.37 -7.40
CA ASN A 62 7.81 -7.01 -6.83
C ASN A 62 8.53 -6.15 -7.88
N LYS A 63 8.17 -4.87 -7.94
CA LYS A 63 8.77 -3.91 -8.87
C LYS A 63 9.16 -2.65 -8.11
N LEU A 64 10.25 -2.75 -7.36
CA LEU A 64 11.04 -1.58 -7.06
C LEU A 64 11.66 -1.10 -8.38
N PRO A 65 11.47 0.17 -8.80
CA PRO A 65 12.40 0.76 -9.75
C PRO A 65 13.80 0.72 -9.11
N MET A 66 14.81 0.39 -9.91
CA MET A 66 16.21 0.13 -9.55
C MET A 66 16.94 1.37 -8.99
N ALA A 67 16.39 2.04 -7.97
CA ALA A 67 17.01 3.19 -7.31
C ALA A 67 18.24 2.80 -6.47
N ILE A 68 18.57 1.50 -6.43
CA ILE A 68 19.77 0.93 -5.78
C ILE A 68 20.87 0.62 -6.81
N GLU A 69 20.63 0.75 -8.13
CA GLU A 69 21.71 0.67 -9.12
C GLU A 69 22.47 2.01 -9.20
N LYS A 70 23.30 2.28 -8.19
CA LYS A 70 24.60 2.95 -8.30
C LYS A 70 25.42 2.77 -7.02
#